data_AF-A0A0D2NTV0-F1
#
_entry.id   AF-A0A0D2NTV0-F1
#
_cell.length_a   1.000
_cell.length_b   1.000
_cell.length_c   1.000
_cell.angle_alpha   90.00
_cell.angle_beta   90.00
_cell.angle_gamma   90.00
#
_symmetry.space_group_name_H-M   'P 1'
#
loop_
_entity.id
_entity.type
_entity.pdbx_description
1 polymer ?
#
loop_
_entity_poly.entity_id
_entity_poly.type
_entity_poly.pdbx_seq_one_letter_code
_entity_poly.pdbx_strand_id
1 'polypeptide(L)'
;MAPSLLQSIVLSAISMTMASAVFYHFNFNLQAYMEPLKDACGLNGSPATAPPPHLKLGNSFLDGFHCILTPFFLDCVSTPAGRFFVSHAAARLSPSYPSATPLVLKTLEVAIAFMAVMGIEDCRSSARGLVKGSAVVLAVSQLLGISVALPFLWVPSYLLLTRRRVEGAFLPAGKMPAIGLACALAAVLTAPLVLARLLPEASQLQASPGLARHVVVNFNLLLPCLALLWMVSPGGRQPGNAAAASTLRFAALVGFIMHAAAAADLLLAHELDARAAWRSLAAVAAKRDSRIMPANFMMFDFLGLLGAAVIFAAAECGVVKAAGVLVKGLAVGPGAAFALAAARREERLAAGAAQEPPKVEPTRPVYLPPRNVKRGKDD
;
A
#
# COMPACT_ATOMS: atom_id res chain seq x y z
N MET A 1 -18.45 16.93 -3.37
CA MET A 1 -17.83 17.95 -4.23
C MET A 1 -16.61 17.33 -4.86
N ALA A 2 -16.63 17.15 -6.18
CA ALA A 2 -15.46 16.68 -6.92
C ALA A 2 -14.40 17.80 -6.99
N PRO A 3 -13.10 17.46 -7.00
CA PRO A 3 -12.06 18.46 -7.18
C PRO A 3 -12.21 19.14 -8.56
N SER A 4 -11.88 20.44 -8.62
CA SER A 4 -11.83 21.13 -9.92
C SER A 4 -10.70 20.55 -10.78
N LEU A 5 -10.76 20.72 -12.11
CA LEU A 5 -9.67 20.25 -12.99
C LEU A 5 -8.32 20.86 -12.57
N LEU A 6 -8.33 22.14 -12.21
CA LEU A 6 -7.16 22.84 -11.68
C LEU A 6 -6.65 22.15 -10.39
N GLN A 7 -7.55 21.81 -9.47
CA GLN A 7 -7.17 21.09 -8.25
C GLN A 7 -6.58 19.71 -8.56
N SER A 8 -7.16 18.94 -9.49
CA SER A 8 -6.60 17.66 -9.93
C SER A 8 -5.20 17.81 -10.53
N ILE A 9 -4.96 18.84 -11.34
CA ILE A 9 -3.65 19.14 -11.93
C ILE A 9 -2.64 19.49 -10.81
N VAL A 10 -3.02 20.37 -9.88
CA VAL A 10 -2.15 20.78 -8.77
C VAL A 10 -1.80 19.58 -7.88
N LEU A 11 -2.79 18.77 -7.49
CA LEU A 11 -2.56 17.58 -6.66
C LEU A 11 -1.73 16.51 -7.38
N SER A 12 -1.89 16.38 -8.71
CA SER A 12 -1.06 15.50 -9.53
C SER A 12 0.38 16.00 -9.57
N ALA A 13 0.59 17.31 -9.77
CA ALA A 13 1.92 17.90 -9.76
C ALA A 13 2.62 17.73 -8.40
N ILE A 14 1.89 17.94 -7.29
CA ILE A 14 2.40 17.67 -5.93
C ILE A 14 2.78 16.20 -5.78
N SER A 15 1.91 15.27 -6.21
CA SER A 15 2.19 13.84 -6.17
C SER A 15 3.45 13.49 -6.97
N MET A 16 3.58 13.98 -8.21
CA MET A 16 4.76 13.76 -9.04
C MET A 16 6.03 14.40 -8.44
N THR A 17 5.92 15.58 -7.83
CA THR A 17 7.07 16.24 -7.19
C THR A 17 7.57 15.44 -5.98
N MET A 18 6.64 14.96 -5.15
CA MET A 18 6.99 14.04 -4.06
C MET A 18 7.64 12.76 -4.61
N ALA A 19 7.19 12.26 -5.76
CA ALA A 19 7.80 11.15 -6.47
C ALA A 19 9.23 11.40 -6.84
N SER A 20 9.46 12.47 -7.58
CA SER A 20 10.79 12.84 -8.01
C SER A 20 11.72 13.04 -6.82
N ALA A 21 11.25 13.64 -5.72
CA ALA A 21 12.05 13.82 -4.52
C ALA A 21 12.46 12.49 -3.87
N VAL A 22 11.52 11.54 -3.74
CA VAL A 22 11.81 10.22 -3.17
C VAL A 22 12.73 9.40 -4.08
N PHE A 23 12.45 9.36 -5.39
CA PHE A 23 13.32 8.69 -6.37
C PHE A 23 14.72 9.31 -6.43
N TYR A 24 14.81 10.64 -6.38
CA TYR A 24 16.09 11.34 -6.30
C TYR A 24 16.82 10.93 -5.01
N HIS A 25 16.14 10.96 -3.86
CA HIS A 25 16.75 10.53 -2.61
C HIS A 25 17.28 9.09 -2.70
N PHE A 26 16.53 8.19 -3.31
CA PHE A 26 16.91 6.79 -3.49
C PHE A 26 18.10 6.63 -4.44
N ASN A 27 18.01 7.15 -5.66
CA ASN A 27 19.06 6.95 -6.66
C ASN A 27 20.42 7.52 -6.22
N PHE A 28 20.42 8.67 -5.54
CA PHE A 28 21.67 9.35 -5.18
C PHE A 28 22.21 8.97 -3.80
N ASN A 29 21.36 8.60 -2.83
CA ASN A 29 21.85 8.27 -1.48
C ASN A 29 21.98 6.76 -1.24
N LEU A 30 21.27 5.90 -1.98
CA LEU A 30 21.44 4.44 -1.83
C LEU A 30 22.75 3.93 -2.43
N GLN A 31 23.44 4.71 -3.27
CA GLN A 31 24.61 4.21 -4.00
C GLN A 31 25.67 3.62 -3.04
N ALA A 32 25.99 4.32 -1.95
CA ALA A 32 26.96 3.84 -0.96
C ALA A 32 26.56 2.52 -0.28
N TYR A 33 25.27 2.19 -0.23
CA TYR A 33 24.75 0.91 0.27
C TYR A 33 24.66 -0.15 -0.84
N MET A 34 24.30 0.25 -2.06
CA MET A 34 24.01 -0.64 -3.18
C MET A 34 25.26 -1.10 -3.94
N GLU A 35 26.31 -0.27 -4.02
CA GLU A 35 27.55 -0.60 -4.74
C GLU A 35 28.18 -1.91 -4.21
N PRO A 36 28.40 -2.08 -2.90
CA PRO A 36 28.98 -3.33 -2.36
C PRO A 36 28.09 -4.56 -2.63
N LEU A 37 26.76 -4.39 -2.63
CA LEU A 37 25.83 -5.47 -2.94
C LEU A 37 25.85 -5.83 -4.42
N LYS A 38 25.92 -4.84 -5.32
CA LYS A 38 26.06 -5.08 -6.77
C LYS A 38 27.34 -5.84 -7.08
N ASP A 39 28.44 -5.48 -6.41
CA ASP A 39 29.74 -6.14 -6.57
C ASP A 39 29.71 -7.57 -6.02
N ALA A 40 29.10 -7.80 -4.85
CA ALA A 40 28.93 -9.14 -4.28
C ALA A 40 28.01 -10.03 -5.15
N CYS A 41 26.99 -9.44 -5.77
CA CYS A 41 26.06 -10.13 -6.67
C CYS A 41 26.59 -10.29 -8.11
N GLY A 42 27.79 -9.79 -8.41
CA GLY A 42 28.41 -9.90 -9.73
C GLY A 42 27.69 -9.12 -10.83
N LEU A 43 26.98 -8.05 -10.48
CA LEU A 43 26.25 -7.22 -11.45
C LEU A 43 27.15 -6.21 -12.17
N ASN A 44 28.30 -5.89 -11.59
CA ASN A 44 29.33 -5.02 -12.17
C ASN A 44 30.51 -5.81 -12.79
N GLY A 45 30.41 -7.15 -12.87
CA GLY A 45 31.48 -8.03 -13.33
C GLY A 45 31.65 -9.25 -12.44
N SER A 46 32.84 -9.86 -12.45
CA SER A 46 33.13 -11.01 -11.57
C SER A 46 32.91 -10.63 -10.11
N PRO A 47 32.17 -11.43 -9.33
CA PRO A 47 31.84 -11.08 -7.95
C PRO A 47 33.12 -10.95 -7.13
N ALA A 48 33.31 -9.78 -6.51
CA ALA A 48 34.49 -9.48 -5.71
C ALA A 48 34.49 -10.23 -4.37
N THR A 49 33.32 -10.68 -3.92
CA THR A 49 33.10 -11.43 -2.68
C THR A 49 32.01 -12.48 -2.89
N ALA A 50 31.90 -13.44 -1.97
CA ALA A 50 30.82 -14.42 -2.04
C ALA A 50 29.45 -13.72 -1.95
N PRO A 51 28.50 -13.99 -2.86
CA PRO A 51 27.21 -13.34 -2.85
C PRO A 51 26.45 -13.65 -1.57
N PRO A 52 25.69 -12.68 -1.03
CA PRO A 52 24.83 -12.94 0.12
C PRO A 52 23.83 -14.07 -0.21
N PRO A 53 23.41 -14.85 0.80
CA PRO A 53 22.47 -15.94 0.58
C PRO A 53 21.13 -15.41 0.03
N HIS A 54 20.83 -15.73 -1.23
CA HIS A 54 19.62 -15.29 -1.94
C HIS A 54 18.95 -16.46 -2.68
N LEU A 55 17.64 -16.30 -2.94
CA LEU A 55 16.86 -17.29 -3.68
C LEU A 55 17.36 -17.39 -5.11
N LYS A 56 17.73 -18.61 -5.52
CA LYS A 56 18.03 -18.93 -6.91
C LYS A 56 16.77 -19.49 -7.56
N LEU A 57 16.21 -18.71 -8.48
CA LEU A 57 15.10 -19.06 -9.34
C LEU A 57 15.56 -19.68 -10.67
N GLY A 58 16.88 -19.73 -10.92
CA GLY A 58 17.46 -20.34 -12.12
C GLY A 58 17.42 -19.42 -13.34
N ASN A 59 17.14 -18.14 -13.14
CA ASN A 59 17.19 -17.10 -14.16
C ASN A 59 18.15 -16.01 -13.67
N SER A 60 19.20 -15.71 -14.44
CA SER A 60 20.27 -14.80 -14.01
C SER A 60 19.80 -13.40 -13.63
N PHE A 61 18.79 -12.87 -14.34
CA PHE A 61 18.19 -11.58 -14.00
C PHE A 61 17.44 -11.63 -12.68
N LEU A 62 16.57 -12.63 -12.50
CA LEU A 62 15.80 -12.80 -11.26
C LEU A 62 16.72 -13.14 -10.07
N ASP A 63 17.76 -13.93 -10.29
CA ASP A 63 18.75 -14.32 -9.27
C ASP A 63 19.54 -13.08 -8.82
N GLY A 64 20.03 -12.26 -9.76
CA GLY A 64 20.70 -10.99 -9.46
C GLY A 64 19.78 -9.99 -8.74
N PHE A 65 18.52 -9.92 -9.17
CA PHE A 65 17.49 -9.11 -8.53
C PHE A 65 17.23 -9.54 -7.09
N HIS A 66 17.00 -10.83 -6.85
CA HIS A 66 16.84 -11.39 -5.51
C HIS A 66 18.12 -11.28 -4.67
N CYS A 67 19.30 -11.32 -5.29
CA CYS A 67 20.58 -11.13 -4.63
C CYS A 67 20.74 -9.71 -4.04
N ILE A 68 20.15 -8.69 -4.66
CA ILE A 68 20.10 -7.34 -4.10
C ILE A 68 18.97 -7.19 -3.08
N LEU A 69 17.76 -7.60 -3.47
CA LEU A 69 16.55 -7.27 -2.71
C LEU A 69 16.40 -8.05 -1.42
N THR A 70 16.82 -9.30 -1.42
CA THR A 70 16.76 -10.14 -0.22
C THR A 70 17.60 -9.55 0.91
N PRO A 71 18.91 -9.25 0.73
CA PRO A 71 19.69 -8.61 1.79
C PRO A 71 19.20 -7.20 2.10
N PHE A 72 18.73 -6.42 1.13
CA PHE A 72 18.13 -5.11 1.40
C PHE A 72 16.95 -5.19 2.38
N PHE A 73 15.97 -6.05 2.09
CA PHE A 73 14.83 -6.25 2.98
C PHE A 73 15.21 -6.96 4.27
N LEU A 74 16.14 -7.91 4.22
CA LEU A 74 16.68 -8.51 5.43
C LEU A 74 17.40 -7.47 6.28
N ASP A 75 18.07 -6.46 5.73
CA ASP A 75 18.73 -5.38 6.46
C ASP A 75 17.73 -4.35 7.01
N CYS A 76 16.67 -4.05 6.25
CA CYS A 76 15.49 -3.36 6.77
C CYS A 76 14.92 -4.10 7.98
N VAL A 77 14.87 -5.43 7.92
CA VAL A 77 14.31 -6.27 8.97
C VAL A 77 15.34 -6.68 10.02
N SER A 78 16.66 -6.58 9.82
CA SER A 78 17.69 -7.08 10.76
C SER A 78 18.27 -5.96 11.61
N THR A 79 18.24 -4.73 11.10
CA THR A 79 18.74 -3.57 11.85
C THR A 79 17.66 -3.03 12.80
N PRO A 80 18.02 -2.63 14.03
CA PRO A 80 17.15 -1.80 14.89
C PRO A 80 16.65 -0.53 14.18
N ALA A 81 17.40 -0.09 13.17
CA ALA A 81 17.15 1.08 12.34
C ALA A 81 15.95 0.93 11.41
N GLY A 82 15.93 -0.11 10.55
CA GLY A 82 14.81 -0.41 9.63
C GLY A 82 13.58 -0.95 10.34
N ARG A 83 13.63 -0.89 11.67
CA ARG A 83 12.66 -1.43 12.57
C ARG A 83 11.77 -0.32 13.21
N PHE A 84 12.15 0.91 13.54
CA PHE A 84 11.05 1.89 13.78
C PHE A 84 11.38 3.33 13.51
N PHE A 85 12.61 3.64 13.10
CA PHE A 85 13.31 4.91 13.34
C PHE A 85 14.19 4.87 14.65
N VAL A 86 15.46 4.34 14.52
CA VAL A 86 16.83 4.54 15.17
C VAL A 86 17.03 5.30 16.50
N SER A 87 17.69 4.67 17.49
CA SER A 87 18.97 5.21 18.01
C SER A 87 19.92 4.13 18.55
N HIS A 88 21.06 3.98 17.89
CA HIS A 88 22.29 3.41 18.44
C HIS A 88 23.09 4.56 19.10
N ALA A 89 22.59 5.04 20.24
CA ALA A 89 23.36 5.88 21.16
C ALA A 89 23.36 5.33 22.60
N ALA A 90 22.61 4.26 22.88
CA ALA A 90 22.63 3.57 24.17
C ALA A 90 23.41 2.23 24.17
N ALA A 91 23.93 1.78 23.02
CA ALA A 91 24.71 0.53 22.94
C ALA A 91 26.16 0.65 23.46
N ARG A 92 26.53 1.79 24.06
CA ARG A 92 27.78 1.89 24.85
C ARG A 92 27.60 1.54 26.33
N LEU A 93 26.38 1.21 26.79
CA LEU A 93 26.13 0.98 28.23
C LEU A 93 25.46 -0.35 28.58
N SER A 94 25.09 -1.22 27.64
CA SER A 94 24.56 -2.54 28.00
C SER A 94 24.85 -3.60 26.92
N PRO A 95 25.65 -4.65 27.22
CA PRO A 95 25.92 -5.76 26.30
C PRO A 95 24.77 -6.77 26.17
N SER A 96 23.66 -6.59 26.88
CA SER A 96 22.76 -7.73 27.19
C SER A 96 21.46 -7.85 26.39
N TYR A 97 21.08 -6.91 25.51
CA TYR A 97 19.81 -7.04 24.76
C TYR A 97 19.83 -6.44 23.34
N PRO A 98 19.83 -7.25 22.27
CA PRO A 98 19.61 -6.77 20.90
C PRO A 98 18.09 -6.68 20.65
N SER A 99 17.49 -5.54 20.99
CA SER A 99 16.04 -5.40 21.08
C SER A 99 15.46 -4.42 20.03
N ALA A 100 15.36 -4.85 18.76
CA ALA A 100 14.75 -4.17 17.59
C ALA A 100 13.25 -4.53 17.26
N THR A 101 12.39 -3.54 16.95
CA THR A 101 10.92 -3.61 16.63
C THR A 101 10.57 -2.92 15.30
N PRO A 102 9.71 -3.40 14.34
CA PRO A 102 9.71 -3.22 12.84
C PRO A 102 8.95 -2.06 12.11
N LEU A 103 9.55 -1.42 11.07
CA LEU A 103 9.10 -0.15 10.40
C LEU A 103 8.33 -0.49 9.14
N VAL A 104 8.65 -1.66 8.58
CA VAL A 104 7.86 -2.42 7.62
C VAL A 104 6.38 -2.43 8.03
N LEU A 105 6.06 -2.51 9.33
CA LEU A 105 4.69 -2.40 9.84
C LEU A 105 4.01 -1.07 9.56
N LYS A 106 4.71 0.06 9.74
CA LYS A 106 4.13 1.40 9.54
C LYS A 106 3.89 1.68 8.07
N THR A 107 4.80 1.26 7.21
CA THR A 107 4.60 1.31 5.77
C THR A 107 3.44 0.40 5.35
N LEU A 108 3.35 -0.82 5.91
CA LEU A 108 2.30 -1.79 5.60
C LEU A 108 0.91 -1.38 6.08
N GLU A 109 0.74 -0.76 7.25
CA GLU A 109 -0.59 -0.33 7.70
C GLU A 109 -1.21 0.67 6.71
N VAL A 110 -0.40 1.55 6.12
CA VAL A 110 -0.84 2.49 5.09
C VAL A 110 -1.00 1.78 3.75
N ALA A 111 -0.07 0.90 3.39
CA ALA A 111 -0.12 0.17 2.12
C ALA A 111 -1.36 -0.73 2.01
N ILE A 112 -1.75 -1.46 3.06
CA ILE A 112 -2.95 -2.31 3.06
C ILE A 112 -4.22 -1.47 2.84
N ALA A 113 -4.33 -0.34 3.54
CA ALA A 113 -5.45 0.58 3.36
C ALA A 113 -5.48 1.14 1.93
N PHE A 114 -4.32 1.47 1.36
CA PHE A 114 -4.20 1.97 0.00
C PHE A 114 -4.52 0.91 -1.05
N MET A 115 -4.05 -0.32 -0.88
CA MET A 115 -4.38 -1.48 -1.72
C MET A 115 -5.88 -1.75 -1.73
N ALA A 116 -6.55 -1.65 -0.59
CA ALA A 116 -8.00 -1.81 -0.50
C ALA A 116 -8.72 -0.75 -1.35
N VAL A 117 -8.31 0.51 -1.26
CA VAL A 117 -8.85 1.62 -2.08
C VAL A 117 -8.57 1.38 -3.57
N MET A 118 -7.34 1.01 -3.93
CA MET A 118 -6.97 0.70 -5.31
C MET A 118 -7.82 -0.44 -5.88
N GLY A 119 -7.99 -1.53 -5.14
CA GLY A 119 -8.83 -2.67 -5.56
C GLY A 119 -10.29 -2.28 -5.75
N ILE A 120 -10.83 -1.42 -4.87
CA ILE A 120 -12.21 -0.92 -4.99
C ILE A 120 -12.35 -0.06 -6.24
N GLU A 121 -11.45 0.89 -6.46
CA GLU A 121 -11.50 1.79 -7.61
C GLU A 121 -11.24 1.07 -8.93
N ASP A 122 -10.34 0.07 -8.95
CA ASP A 122 -10.10 -0.84 -10.09
C ASP A 122 -11.38 -1.58 -10.51
N CYS A 123 -12.21 -1.94 -9.53
CA CYS A 123 -13.48 -2.63 -9.77
C CYS A 123 -14.61 -1.72 -10.27
N ARG A 124 -14.46 -0.39 -10.27
CA ARG A 124 -15.51 0.53 -10.74
C ARG A 124 -15.62 0.48 -12.25
N SER A 125 -16.85 0.57 -12.76
CA SER A 125 -17.09 0.67 -14.21
C SER A 125 -16.48 1.92 -14.87
N SER A 126 -16.14 2.94 -14.07
CA SER A 126 -15.49 4.17 -14.51
C SER A 126 -13.96 4.11 -14.53
N ALA A 127 -13.34 3.03 -14.04
CA ALA A 127 -11.88 2.90 -13.96
C ALA A 127 -11.20 2.96 -15.34
N ARG A 128 -10.11 3.71 -15.44
CA ARG A 128 -9.33 3.91 -16.69
C ARG A 128 -7.83 3.99 -16.41
N GLY A 129 -7.04 3.76 -17.46
CA GLY A 129 -5.57 3.83 -17.38
C GLY A 129 -5.01 2.93 -16.29
N LEU A 130 -4.05 3.45 -15.52
CA LEU A 130 -3.42 2.69 -14.43
C LEU A 130 -4.36 2.39 -13.25
N VAL A 131 -5.51 3.06 -13.14
CA VAL A 131 -6.51 2.74 -12.10
C VAL A 131 -7.07 1.33 -12.31
N LYS A 132 -7.30 0.95 -13.58
CA LYS A 132 -7.73 -0.40 -13.97
C LYS A 132 -6.58 -1.43 -14.00
N GLY A 133 -5.35 -0.94 -13.82
CA GLY A 133 -4.12 -1.72 -13.88
C GLY A 133 -3.53 -1.97 -12.49
N SER A 134 -4.35 -2.01 -11.43
CA SER A 134 -3.84 -2.01 -10.05
C SER A 134 -2.91 -3.19 -9.74
N ALA A 135 -3.12 -4.37 -10.34
CA ALA A 135 -2.17 -5.49 -10.22
C ALA A 135 -0.82 -5.21 -10.89
N VAL A 136 -0.81 -4.52 -12.04
CA VAL A 136 0.43 -4.11 -12.72
C VAL A 136 1.16 -3.08 -11.88
N VAL A 137 0.45 -2.09 -11.32
CA VAL A 137 1.04 -1.09 -10.43
C VAL A 137 1.64 -1.75 -9.19
N LEU A 138 0.94 -2.72 -8.59
CA LEU A 138 1.45 -3.50 -7.45
C LEU A 138 2.68 -4.33 -7.84
N ALA A 139 2.66 -5.03 -8.97
CA ALA A 139 3.78 -5.82 -9.45
C ALA A 139 5.02 -4.94 -9.72
N VAL A 140 4.85 -3.81 -10.41
CA VAL A 140 5.94 -2.86 -10.66
C VAL A 140 6.49 -2.30 -9.35
N SER A 141 5.63 -2.01 -8.37
CA SER A 141 6.09 -1.44 -7.09
C SER A 141 6.86 -2.45 -6.25
N GLN A 142 6.45 -3.73 -6.28
CA GLN A 142 7.21 -4.82 -5.68
C GLN A 142 8.54 -5.06 -6.42
N LEU A 143 8.54 -4.98 -7.75
CA LEU A 143 9.76 -5.08 -8.56
C LEU A 143 10.73 -3.93 -8.31
N LEU A 144 10.24 -2.74 -7.96
CA LEU A 144 11.11 -1.63 -7.64
C LEU A 144 11.62 -1.69 -6.18
N GLY A 145 11.09 -2.60 -5.36
CA GLY A 145 11.37 -2.65 -3.91
C GLY A 145 10.88 -1.41 -3.15
N ILE A 146 10.11 -0.54 -3.82
CA ILE A 146 9.67 0.78 -3.37
C ILE A 146 8.14 0.77 -3.35
N SER A 147 7.52 0.72 -2.16
CA SER A 147 6.05 0.81 -2.07
C SER A 147 5.52 2.18 -2.51
N VAL A 148 6.38 3.18 -2.54
CA VAL A 148 6.10 4.54 -2.99
C VAL A 148 5.90 4.68 -4.50
N ALA A 149 6.33 3.71 -5.30
CA ALA A 149 5.98 3.66 -6.71
C ALA A 149 4.46 3.50 -6.92
N LEU A 150 3.75 2.84 -5.98
CA LEU A 150 2.30 2.63 -6.03
C LEU A 150 1.54 3.96 -6.17
N PRO A 151 1.66 4.90 -5.22
CA PRO A 151 0.91 6.14 -5.30
C PRO A 151 1.35 7.07 -6.41
N PHE A 152 2.62 7.08 -6.79
CA PHE A 152 3.13 8.05 -7.78
C PHE A 152 2.75 7.75 -9.22
N LEU A 153 2.48 6.49 -9.54
CA LEU A 153 1.91 6.11 -10.83
C LEU A 153 0.38 6.13 -10.79
N TRP A 154 -0.20 5.74 -9.65
CA TRP A 154 -1.63 5.54 -9.53
C TRP A 154 -2.42 6.82 -9.24
N VAL A 155 -1.97 7.67 -8.30
CA VAL A 155 -2.72 8.89 -7.89
C VAL A 155 -2.85 9.89 -9.04
N PRO A 156 -1.82 10.23 -9.83
CA PRO A 156 -2.00 11.10 -10.99
C PRO A 156 -2.97 10.51 -12.02
N SER A 157 -2.84 9.21 -12.31
CA SER A 157 -3.78 8.50 -13.20
C SER A 157 -5.21 8.57 -12.66
N TYR A 158 -5.37 8.41 -11.35
CA TYR A 158 -6.64 8.53 -10.65
C TYR A 158 -7.23 9.94 -10.78
N LEU A 159 -6.44 10.98 -10.50
CA LEU A 159 -6.92 12.37 -10.50
C LEU A 159 -7.24 12.91 -11.90
N LEU A 160 -6.55 12.42 -12.94
CA LEU A 160 -6.64 12.94 -14.30
C LEU A 160 -7.56 12.11 -15.22
N LEU A 161 -7.59 10.79 -15.06
CA LEU A 161 -8.24 9.89 -16.03
C LEU A 161 -9.59 9.34 -15.55
N THR A 162 -9.79 9.25 -14.24
CA THR A 162 -11.10 8.90 -13.68
C THR A 162 -11.99 10.14 -13.75
N ARG A 163 -12.92 10.16 -14.72
CA ARG A 163 -13.88 11.28 -14.89
C ARG A 163 -14.58 11.60 -13.55
N ARG A 164 -15.14 12.82 -13.45
CA ARG A 164 -16.02 13.46 -12.42
C ARG A 164 -17.13 12.61 -11.74
N ARG A 165 -17.12 11.28 -11.81
CA ARG A 165 -18.25 10.40 -11.53
C ARG A 165 -17.94 9.49 -10.36
N VAL A 166 -18.48 9.90 -9.22
CA VAL A 166 -18.65 9.04 -8.06
C VAL A 166 -20.14 8.80 -7.78
N GLU A 167 -21.03 9.62 -8.34
CA GLU A 167 -22.48 9.38 -8.36
C GLU A 167 -22.84 8.44 -9.52
N GLY A 168 -23.32 7.24 -9.20
CA GLY A 168 -23.84 6.25 -10.16
C GLY A 168 -22.82 5.31 -10.82
N ALA A 169 -21.53 5.40 -10.52
CA ALA A 169 -20.54 4.44 -11.03
C ALA A 169 -20.76 3.06 -10.40
N PHE A 170 -21.15 2.09 -11.21
CA PHE A 170 -21.41 0.72 -10.76
C PHE A 170 -20.15 0.11 -10.15
N LEU A 171 -20.30 -0.39 -8.92
CA LEU A 171 -19.29 -1.14 -8.19
C LEU A 171 -19.85 -2.53 -7.88
N PRO A 172 -19.23 -3.63 -8.34
CA PRO A 172 -19.77 -4.97 -8.12
C PRO A 172 -19.53 -5.45 -6.68
N ALA A 173 -20.61 -5.60 -5.91
CA ALA A 173 -20.53 -6.04 -4.51
C ALA A 173 -19.76 -7.37 -4.31
N GLY A 174 -19.89 -8.31 -5.25
CA GLY A 174 -19.24 -9.63 -5.20
C GLY A 174 -17.71 -9.61 -5.16
N LYS A 175 -17.07 -8.51 -5.55
CA LYS A 175 -15.60 -8.37 -5.49
C LYS A 175 -15.08 -7.90 -4.13
N MET A 176 -15.92 -7.31 -3.30
CA MET A 176 -15.52 -6.69 -2.03
C MET A 176 -14.97 -7.70 -0.99
N PRO A 177 -15.54 -8.91 -0.86
CA PRO A 177 -14.97 -9.95 0.01
C PRO A 177 -13.56 -10.37 -0.41
N ALA A 178 -13.28 -10.44 -1.72
CA ALA A 178 -11.96 -10.81 -2.23
C ALA A 178 -10.90 -9.75 -1.93
N ILE A 179 -11.26 -8.47 -2.00
CA ILE A 179 -10.39 -7.36 -1.57
C ILE A 179 -10.13 -7.45 -0.06
N GLY A 180 -11.18 -7.72 0.74
CA GLY A 180 -11.04 -7.93 2.19
C GLY A 180 -10.12 -9.11 2.52
N LEU A 181 -10.30 -10.24 1.83
CA LEU A 181 -9.45 -11.42 1.96
C LEU A 181 -8.00 -11.11 1.58
N ALA A 182 -7.76 -10.38 0.50
CA ALA A 182 -6.42 -9.94 0.11
C ALA A 182 -5.76 -9.09 1.21
N CYS A 183 -6.51 -8.18 1.85
CA CYS A 183 -6.02 -7.41 3.00
C CYS A 183 -5.66 -8.30 4.19
N ALA A 184 -6.51 -9.28 4.51
CA ALA A 184 -6.28 -10.23 5.59
C ALA A 184 -5.04 -11.09 5.32
N LEU A 185 -4.90 -11.62 4.11
CA LEU A 185 -3.75 -12.42 3.71
C LEU A 185 -2.46 -11.58 3.71
N ALA A 186 -2.49 -10.33 3.25
CA ALA A 186 -1.34 -9.43 3.35
C ALA A 186 -0.92 -9.20 4.82
N ALA A 187 -1.88 -9.02 5.72
CA ALA A 187 -1.61 -8.90 7.16
C ALA A 187 -1.04 -10.19 7.77
N VAL A 188 -1.57 -11.36 7.39
CA VAL A 188 -1.09 -12.66 7.88
C VAL A 188 0.31 -12.97 7.36
N LEU A 189 0.59 -12.71 6.08
CA LEU A 189 1.91 -12.92 5.49
C LEU A 189 2.98 -12.02 6.12
N THR A 190 2.56 -10.87 6.63
CA THR A 190 3.46 -9.91 7.29
C THR A 190 3.55 -10.15 8.79
N ALA A 191 2.55 -10.75 9.43
CA ALA A 191 2.51 -11.01 10.88
C ALA A 191 3.77 -11.72 11.44
N PRO A 192 4.43 -12.68 10.77
CA PRO A 192 5.69 -13.25 11.25
C PRO A 192 6.84 -12.23 11.34
N LEU A 193 6.84 -11.20 10.48
CA LEU A 193 7.79 -10.08 10.55
C LEU A 193 7.49 -9.15 11.74
N VAL A 194 6.26 -9.19 12.26
CA VAL A 194 5.71 -8.33 13.33
C VAL A 194 5.85 -8.97 14.70
N LEU A 195 5.45 -10.24 14.81
CA LEU A 195 5.30 -10.93 16.09
C LEU A 195 6.59 -11.65 16.51
N ALA A 196 7.70 -11.45 15.80
CA ALA A 196 9.00 -12.03 16.09
C ALA A 196 9.47 -11.84 17.56
N ARG A 197 9.05 -10.73 18.17
CA ARG A 197 9.32 -10.40 19.58
C ARG A 197 8.27 -10.91 20.56
N LEU A 198 7.01 -10.92 20.14
CA LEU A 198 5.87 -11.31 20.99
C LEU A 198 5.71 -12.84 21.04
N LEU A 199 6.30 -13.56 20.09
CA LEU A 199 6.32 -15.01 20.02
C LEU A 199 7.77 -15.49 20.15
N PRO A 200 8.18 -16.12 21.25
CA PRO A 200 9.54 -16.64 21.45
C PRO A 200 9.98 -17.58 20.32
N GLU A 201 9.07 -18.37 19.76
CA GLU A 201 9.32 -19.23 18.59
C GLU A 201 9.68 -18.41 17.34
N ALA A 202 9.16 -17.19 17.22
CA ALA A 202 9.45 -16.30 16.11
C ALA A 202 10.80 -15.57 16.26
N SER A 203 11.43 -15.61 17.44
CA SER A 203 12.85 -15.28 17.61
C SER A 203 13.77 -16.40 17.07
N GLN A 204 13.34 -17.67 17.16
CA GLN A 204 14.03 -18.79 16.48
C GLN A 204 13.87 -18.71 14.96
N LEU A 205 12.74 -18.19 14.46
CA LEU A 205 12.57 -17.84 13.04
C LEU A 205 13.60 -16.81 12.55
N GLN A 206 13.99 -15.83 13.38
CA GLN A 206 15.04 -14.85 13.06
C GLN A 206 16.45 -15.43 13.22
N ALA A 207 16.65 -16.40 14.12
CA ALA A 207 17.90 -17.12 14.29
C ALA A 207 18.20 -18.10 13.14
N SER A 208 17.20 -18.41 12.30
CA SER A 208 17.36 -19.24 11.10
C SER A 208 17.37 -18.37 9.83
N PRO A 209 18.55 -18.10 9.24
CA PRO A 209 18.68 -17.25 8.04
C PRO A 209 17.85 -17.74 6.84
N GLY A 210 17.61 -19.05 6.76
CA GLY A 210 16.82 -19.64 5.69
C GLY A 210 15.35 -19.24 5.74
N LEU A 211 14.77 -19.18 6.94
CA LEU A 211 13.34 -19.00 7.10
C LEU A 211 12.92 -17.52 7.00
N ALA A 212 13.70 -16.59 7.59
CA ALA A 212 13.51 -15.15 7.39
C ALA A 212 13.59 -14.76 5.91
N ARG A 213 14.52 -15.39 5.17
CA ARG A 213 14.63 -15.26 3.72
C ARG A 213 13.39 -15.79 3.00
N HIS A 214 12.87 -16.95 3.37
CA HIS A 214 11.62 -17.47 2.78
C HIS A 214 10.43 -16.55 3.04
N VAL A 215 10.31 -15.97 4.24
CA VAL A 215 9.22 -15.01 4.55
C VAL A 215 9.32 -13.76 3.69
N VAL A 216 10.50 -13.14 3.58
CA VAL A 216 10.71 -11.93 2.76
C VAL A 216 10.47 -12.20 1.27
N VAL A 217 10.97 -13.32 0.77
CA VAL A 217 10.78 -13.75 -0.62
C VAL A 217 9.29 -13.99 -0.91
N ASN A 218 8.62 -14.77 -0.06
CA ASN A 218 7.21 -15.08 -0.25
C ASN A 218 6.36 -13.83 -0.12
N PHE A 219 6.69 -12.92 0.80
CA PHE A 219 6.02 -11.63 0.90
C PHE A 219 6.10 -10.83 -0.41
N ASN A 220 7.30 -10.66 -0.97
CA ASN A 220 7.51 -9.90 -2.22
C ASN A 220 6.81 -10.54 -3.44
N LEU A 221 6.78 -11.87 -3.51
CA LEU A 221 6.14 -12.60 -4.62
C LEU A 221 4.63 -12.73 -4.47
N LEU A 222 4.11 -12.86 -3.24
CA LEU A 222 2.70 -13.11 -3.00
C LEU A 222 1.87 -11.82 -3.05
N LEU A 223 2.42 -10.66 -2.68
CA LEU A 223 1.63 -9.41 -2.62
C LEU A 223 0.97 -9.06 -3.97
N PRO A 224 1.66 -9.13 -5.14
CA PRO A 224 1.03 -8.93 -6.44
C PRO A 224 -0.01 -10.02 -6.77
N CYS A 225 0.24 -11.27 -6.36
CA CYS A 225 -0.69 -12.38 -6.56
C CYS A 225 -1.99 -12.19 -5.79
N LEU A 226 -1.96 -11.53 -4.62
CA LEU A 226 -3.19 -11.18 -3.88
C LEU A 226 -4.11 -10.27 -4.70
N ALA A 227 -3.56 -9.47 -5.62
CA ALA A 227 -4.36 -8.64 -6.53
C ALA A 227 -5.21 -9.45 -7.50
N LEU A 228 -4.73 -10.63 -7.87
CA LEU A 228 -5.47 -11.52 -8.76
C LEU A 228 -6.77 -12.01 -8.12
N LEU A 229 -6.84 -12.10 -6.79
CA LEU A 229 -8.03 -12.56 -6.07
C LEU A 229 -9.27 -11.75 -6.44
N TRP A 230 -9.23 -10.41 -6.38
CA TRP A 230 -10.39 -9.59 -6.74
C TRP A 230 -10.57 -9.41 -8.24
N MET A 231 -9.51 -9.59 -9.03
CA MET A 231 -9.60 -9.55 -10.48
C MET A 231 -10.42 -10.72 -11.02
N VAL A 232 -10.15 -11.94 -10.53
CA VAL A 232 -10.83 -13.17 -10.95
C VAL A 232 -12.16 -13.41 -10.22
N SER A 233 -12.39 -12.70 -9.10
CA SER A 233 -13.62 -12.85 -8.35
C SER A 233 -14.86 -12.44 -9.15
N PRO A 234 -15.98 -13.19 -9.01
CA PRO A 234 -17.18 -12.93 -9.77
C PRO A 234 -17.73 -11.53 -9.46
N GLY A 235 -18.07 -10.81 -10.54
CA GLY A 235 -18.80 -9.56 -10.40
C GLY A 235 -20.23 -9.84 -9.96
N GLY A 236 -20.72 -9.10 -8.95
CA GLY A 236 -22.14 -9.07 -8.61
C GLY A 236 -22.90 -8.05 -9.47
N ARG A 237 -24.23 -8.18 -9.56
CA ARG A 237 -25.14 -7.16 -10.12
C ARG A 237 -25.61 -6.12 -9.10
N GLN A 238 -25.33 -6.34 -7.82
CA GLN A 238 -25.76 -5.47 -6.73
C GLN A 238 -24.80 -4.29 -6.52
N PRO A 239 -25.32 -3.12 -6.09
CA PRO A 239 -24.50 -1.96 -5.77
C PRO A 239 -23.54 -2.26 -4.62
N GLY A 240 -22.24 -2.07 -4.88
CA GLY A 240 -21.18 -2.48 -3.97
C GLY A 240 -20.75 -1.46 -2.92
N ASN A 241 -21.25 -0.21 -2.93
CA ASN A 241 -20.73 0.86 -2.07
C ASN A 241 -20.83 0.52 -0.56
N ALA A 242 -21.92 -0.11 -0.11
CA ALA A 242 -22.05 -0.54 1.28
C ALA A 242 -21.05 -1.66 1.64
N ALA A 243 -20.86 -2.62 0.73
CA ALA A 243 -19.88 -3.68 0.90
C ALA A 243 -18.44 -3.12 0.87
N ALA A 244 -18.17 -2.13 0.02
CA ALA A 244 -16.89 -1.43 -0.06
C ALA A 244 -16.59 -0.66 1.24
N ALA A 245 -17.58 0.04 1.81
CA ALA A 245 -17.44 0.69 3.11
C ALA A 245 -17.08 -0.33 4.20
N SER A 246 -17.75 -1.49 4.23
CA SER A 246 -17.45 -2.56 5.17
C SER A 246 -16.04 -3.14 4.97
N THR A 247 -15.62 -3.39 3.72
CA THR A 247 -14.25 -3.84 3.41
C THR A 247 -13.21 -2.82 3.85
N LEU A 248 -13.47 -1.52 3.68
CA LEU A 248 -12.56 -0.45 4.13
C LEU A 248 -12.53 -0.32 5.65
N ARG A 249 -13.65 -0.54 6.35
CA ARG A 249 -13.64 -0.63 7.83
C ARG A 249 -12.87 -1.86 8.31
N PHE A 250 -12.96 -2.98 7.61
CA PHE A 250 -12.14 -4.15 7.89
C PHE A 250 -10.65 -3.83 7.68
N ALA A 251 -10.28 -3.20 6.55
CA ALA A 251 -8.92 -2.74 6.33
C ALA A 251 -8.45 -1.74 7.40
N ALA A 252 -9.35 -0.89 7.90
CA ALA A 252 -9.06 0.01 9.01
C ALA A 252 -8.79 -0.73 10.32
N LEU A 253 -9.57 -1.77 10.63
CA LEU A 253 -9.34 -2.63 11.80
C LEU A 253 -7.98 -3.32 11.71
N VAL A 254 -7.66 -3.91 10.55
CA VAL A 254 -6.35 -4.51 10.29
C VAL A 254 -5.23 -3.48 10.49
N GLY A 255 -5.36 -2.30 9.88
CA GLY A 255 -4.40 -1.20 10.04
C GLY A 255 -4.24 -0.75 11.49
N PHE A 256 -5.33 -0.68 12.26
CA PHE A 256 -5.30 -0.34 13.68
C PHE A 256 -4.59 -1.41 14.52
N ILE A 257 -4.87 -2.69 14.28
CA ILE A 257 -4.20 -3.80 14.96
C ILE A 257 -2.69 -3.75 14.69
N MET A 258 -2.29 -3.54 13.43
CA MET A 258 -0.88 -3.37 13.07
C MET A 258 -0.27 -2.14 13.72
N HIS A 259 -1.01 -1.03 13.78
CA HIS A 259 -0.56 0.19 14.42
C HIS A 259 -0.27 -0.01 15.90
N ALA A 260 -1.22 -0.63 16.61
CA ALA A 260 -1.15 -0.94 18.03
C ALA A 260 -0.02 -1.94 18.34
N ALA A 261 0.12 -2.99 17.52
CA ALA A 261 1.20 -3.97 17.65
C ALA A 261 2.58 -3.30 17.52
N ALA A 262 2.74 -2.44 16.51
CA ALA A 262 4.00 -1.75 16.28
C ALA A 262 4.32 -0.71 17.38
N ALA A 263 3.30 -0.02 17.91
CA ALA A 263 3.46 0.90 19.03
C ALA A 263 3.80 0.16 20.34
N ALA A 264 3.13 -0.95 20.63
CA ALA A 264 3.39 -1.79 21.79
C ALA A 264 4.80 -2.35 21.74
N ASP A 265 5.23 -2.89 20.60
CA ASP A 265 6.57 -3.42 20.43
C ASP A 265 7.64 -2.31 20.62
N LEU A 266 7.37 -1.07 20.16
CA LEU A 266 8.31 0.04 20.30
C LEU A 266 8.50 0.43 21.76
N LEU A 267 7.39 0.49 22.49
CA LEU A 267 7.39 0.76 23.92
C LEU A 267 8.11 -0.35 24.68
N LEU A 268 7.82 -1.61 24.39
CA LEU A 268 8.49 -2.76 24.99
C LEU A 268 10.01 -2.74 24.72
N ALA A 269 10.43 -2.33 23.52
CA ALA A 269 11.85 -2.19 23.19
C ALA A 269 12.58 -1.11 24.01
N HIS A 270 11.84 -0.17 24.58
CA HIS A 270 12.37 0.93 25.39
C HIS A 270 11.87 0.86 26.85
N GLU A 271 11.60 -0.35 27.35
CA GLU A 271 11.19 -0.58 28.75
C GLU A 271 9.98 0.27 29.17
N LEU A 272 9.06 0.50 28.23
CA LEU A 272 7.86 1.32 28.37
C LEU A 272 8.14 2.83 28.56
N ASP A 273 9.36 3.32 28.32
CA ASP A 273 9.67 4.76 28.26
C ASP A 273 9.28 5.38 26.90
N ALA A 274 8.11 6.02 26.90
CA ALA A 274 7.59 6.73 25.73
C ALA A 274 8.50 7.87 25.23
N ARG A 275 9.24 8.55 26.12
CA ARG A 275 10.15 9.64 25.72
C ARG A 275 11.42 9.09 25.08
N ALA A 276 11.93 7.95 25.55
CA ALA A 276 13.05 7.26 24.89
C ALA A 276 12.64 6.76 23.50
N ALA A 277 11.47 6.13 23.39
CA ALA A 277 10.89 5.71 22.12
C ALA A 277 10.69 6.88 21.13
N TRP A 278 10.23 8.04 21.60
CA TRP A 278 10.10 9.22 20.73
C TRP A 278 11.45 9.81 20.30
N ARG A 279 12.44 9.83 21.20
CA ARG A 279 13.79 10.31 20.87
C ARG A 279 14.49 9.42 19.86
N SER A 280 14.27 8.11 19.92
CA SER A 280 14.76 7.21 18.88
C SER A 280 14.12 7.58 17.54
N LEU A 281 12.80 7.78 17.49
CA LEU A 281 12.13 8.20 16.26
C LEU A 281 12.77 9.45 15.62
N ALA A 282 13.02 10.48 16.43
CA ALA A 282 13.60 11.73 15.95
C ALA A 282 15.07 11.62 15.48
N ALA A 283 15.88 10.76 16.12
CA ALA A 283 17.32 10.69 15.87
C ALA A 283 17.68 10.13 14.49
N VAL A 284 16.75 9.48 13.80
CA VAL A 284 16.97 8.86 12.49
C VAL A 284 16.77 9.86 11.38
N ALA A 285 15.74 10.70 11.50
CA ALA A 285 15.46 11.76 10.57
C ALA A 285 16.67 12.70 10.48
N ALA A 286 17.49 12.75 11.54
CA ALA A 286 18.70 13.54 11.62
C ALA A 286 20.00 12.84 11.12
N LYS A 287 20.06 11.51 10.97
CA LYS A 287 21.31 10.77 10.67
C LYS A 287 21.36 10.21 9.24
N ARG A 288 22.47 10.47 8.53
CA ARG A 288 22.74 10.01 7.14
C ARG A 288 23.92 9.03 7.05
N ASP A 289 23.92 7.99 7.87
CA ASP A 289 24.93 6.91 7.80
C ASP A 289 24.45 5.82 6.82
N SER A 290 25.38 5.18 6.07
CA SER A 290 25.09 4.09 5.14
C SER A 290 24.45 2.89 5.83
N ARG A 291 24.77 2.65 7.10
CA ARG A 291 24.14 1.61 7.94
C ARG A 291 22.67 1.88 8.29
N ILE A 292 22.23 3.13 8.13
CA ILE A 292 20.87 3.59 8.42
C ILE A 292 20.07 3.77 7.10
N MET A 293 20.72 3.63 5.94
CA MET A 293 20.11 3.90 4.65
C MET A 293 18.86 3.05 4.35
N PRO A 294 18.82 1.73 4.64
CA PRO A 294 17.60 0.93 4.47
C PRO A 294 16.43 1.42 5.36
N ALA A 295 16.73 1.94 6.55
CA ALA A 295 15.72 2.54 7.41
C ALA A 295 15.21 3.87 6.88
N ASN A 296 16.12 4.76 6.47
CA ASN A 296 15.77 6.02 5.83
C ASN A 296 14.90 5.78 4.61
N PHE A 297 15.23 4.76 3.81
CA PHE A 297 14.42 4.33 2.69
C PHE A 297 12.98 4.03 3.09
N MET A 298 12.78 3.14 4.05
CA MET A 298 11.45 2.75 4.51
C MET A 298 10.65 3.92 5.11
N MET A 299 11.32 4.96 5.63
CA MET A 299 10.66 6.22 6.03
C MET A 299 10.08 6.96 4.85
N PHE A 300 10.90 7.22 3.84
CA PHE A 300 10.49 7.98 2.68
C PHE A 300 9.41 7.20 1.94
N ASP A 301 9.49 5.87 1.99
CA ASP A 301 8.47 4.95 1.54
C ASP A 301 7.14 5.15 2.30
N PHE A 302 7.18 5.12 3.64
CA PHE A 302 6.02 5.41 4.47
C PHE A 302 5.44 6.82 4.23
N LEU A 303 6.29 7.84 4.17
CA LEU A 303 5.88 9.23 3.99
C LEU A 303 5.27 9.47 2.61
N GLY A 304 5.78 8.82 1.56
CA GLY A 304 5.20 8.91 0.24
C GLY A 304 3.82 8.24 0.17
N LEU A 305 3.64 7.06 0.78
CA LEU A 305 2.33 6.42 0.92
C LEU A 305 1.34 7.28 1.73
N LEU A 306 1.79 7.84 2.86
CA LEU A 306 0.97 8.71 3.69
C LEU A 306 0.58 9.99 2.93
N GLY A 307 1.53 10.62 2.25
CA GLY A 307 1.28 11.80 1.41
C GLY A 307 0.24 11.52 0.34
N ALA A 308 0.33 10.35 -0.31
CA ALA A 308 -0.65 9.93 -1.31
C ALA A 308 -2.05 9.67 -0.73
N ALA A 309 -2.12 9.01 0.42
CA ALA A 309 -3.37 8.83 1.16
C ALA A 309 -4.01 10.18 1.52
N VAL A 310 -3.20 11.16 1.93
CA VAL A 310 -3.66 12.53 2.23
C VAL A 310 -4.10 13.26 0.97
N ILE A 311 -3.36 13.16 -0.14
CA ILE A 311 -3.75 13.74 -1.44
C ILE A 311 -5.08 13.15 -1.91
N PHE A 312 -5.24 11.83 -1.82
CA PHE A 312 -6.50 11.15 -2.15
C PHE A 312 -7.63 11.65 -1.24
N ALA A 313 -7.42 11.70 0.07
CA ALA A 313 -8.41 12.21 1.01
C ALA A 313 -8.76 13.69 0.73
N ALA A 314 -7.79 14.51 0.35
CA ALA A 314 -8.01 15.91 0.00
C ALA A 314 -8.84 16.06 -1.28
N ALA A 315 -8.58 15.21 -2.28
CA ALA A 315 -9.36 15.16 -3.51
C ALA A 315 -10.82 14.74 -3.26
N GLU A 316 -11.04 13.67 -2.49
CA GLU A 316 -12.36 13.06 -2.33
C GLU A 316 -13.20 13.66 -1.19
N CYS A 317 -12.54 14.16 -0.15
CA CYS A 317 -13.19 14.59 1.08
C CYS A 317 -12.96 16.07 1.40
N GLY A 318 -12.07 16.75 0.67
CA GLY A 318 -11.65 18.12 0.93
C GLY A 318 -10.52 18.22 1.96
N VAL A 319 -9.81 19.35 1.93
CA VAL A 319 -8.57 19.58 2.70
C VAL A 319 -8.79 19.42 4.22
N VAL A 320 -9.91 19.90 4.76
CA VAL A 320 -10.22 19.79 6.20
C VAL A 320 -10.32 18.32 6.64
N LYS A 321 -10.96 17.47 5.83
CA LYS A 321 -11.08 16.04 6.16
C LYS A 321 -9.74 15.32 5.97
N ALA A 322 -8.92 15.73 5.00
CA ALA A 322 -7.56 15.23 4.84
C ALA A 322 -6.66 15.58 6.03
N ALA A 323 -6.73 16.80 6.55
CA ALA A 323 -6.07 17.18 7.79
C ALA A 323 -6.57 16.33 8.97
N GLY A 324 -7.87 16.03 9.00
CA GLY A 324 -8.44 15.09 9.96
C GLY A 324 -7.88 13.67 9.88
N VAL A 325 -7.46 13.19 8.69
CA VAL A 325 -6.76 11.91 8.53
C VAL A 325 -5.40 11.94 9.22
N LEU A 326 -4.64 13.03 9.06
CA LEU A 326 -3.35 13.20 9.74
C LEU A 326 -3.51 13.21 11.27
N VAL A 327 -4.45 14.02 11.78
CA VAL A 327 -4.68 14.15 13.22
C VAL A 327 -5.15 12.83 13.82
N LYS A 328 -6.14 12.16 13.21
CA LYS A 328 -6.61 10.85 13.67
C LYS A 328 -5.55 9.77 13.52
N GLY A 329 -4.71 9.89 12.49
CA GLY A 329 -3.61 8.98 12.23
C GLY A 329 -2.62 8.89 13.39
N LEU A 330 -2.48 9.95 14.19
CA LEU A 330 -1.66 9.92 15.40
C LEU A 330 -2.22 8.99 16.48
N ALA A 331 -3.55 8.81 16.54
CA ALA A 331 -4.21 8.04 17.59
C ALA A 331 -4.51 6.59 17.18
N VAL A 332 -5.00 6.38 15.95
CA VAL A 332 -5.43 5.05 15.46
C VAL A 332 -4.52 4.48 14.38
N GLY A 333 -3.52 5.26 13.96
CA GLY A 333 -2.66 4.95 12.83
C GLY A 333 -3.10 5.57 11.52
N PRO A 334 -2.18 6.11 10.71
CA PRO A 334 -2.49 6.68 9.40
C PRO A 334 -3.23 5.73 8.47
N GLY A 335 -2.89 4.44 8.46
CA GLY A 335 -3.58 3.46 7.62
C GLY A 335 -5.06 3.31 7.99
N ALA A 336 -5.34 3.14 9.29
CA ALA A 336 -6.70 3.05 9.79
C ALA A 336 -7.50 4.34 9.57
N ALA A 337 -6.89 5.50 9.85
CA ALA A 337 -7.52 6.79 9.66
C ALA A 337 -7.90 7.03 8.19
N PHE A 338 -7.00 6.68 7.26
CA PHE A 338 -7.25 6.77 5.82
C PHE A 338 -8.37 5.82 5.37
N ALA A 339 -8.31 4.55 5.75
CA ALA A 339 -9.33 3.57 5.42
C ALA A 339 -10.72 3.96 5.96
N LEU A 340 -10.81 4.52 7.17
CA LEU A 340 -12.06 5.06 7.71
C LEU A 340 -12.56 6.29 6.94
N ALA A 341 -11.66 7.16 6.47
CA ALA A 341 -12.06 8.28 5.62
C ALA A 341 -12.61 7.81 4.27
N ALA A 342 -11.98 6.78 3.68
CA ALA A 342 -12.47 6.13 2.46
C ALA A 342 -13.80 5.40 2.69
N ALA A 343 -13.99 4.71 3.82
CA ALA A 343 -15.27 4.07 4.14
C ALA A 343 -16.43 5.07 4.21
N ARG A 344 -16.20 6.21 4.87
CA ARG A 344 -17.17 7.32 4.93
C ARG A 344 -17.43 7.97 3.57
N ARG A 345 -16.47 7.90 2.65
CA ARG A 345 -16.71 8.29 1.27
C ARG A 345 -17.69 7.32 0.63
N GLU A 346 -17.45 6.01 0.71
CA GLU A 346 -18.35 4.99 0.14
C GLU A 346 -19.79 5.07 0.67
N GLU A 347 -19.96 5.31 1.98
CA GLU A 347 -21.27 5.53 2.59
C GLU A 347 -22.02 6.72 1.97
N ARG A 348 -21.32 7.85 1.75
CA ARG A 348 -21.92 9.04 1.13
C ARG A 348 -22.34 8.78 -0.31
N LEU A 349 -21.57 7.98 -1.04
CA LEU A 349 -21.90 7.61 -2.42
C LEU A 349 -23.10 6.66 -2.47
N ALA A 350 -23.21 5.75 -1.50
CA ALA A 350 -24.40 4.92 -1.35
C ALA A 350 -25.65 5.76 -1.04
N ALA A 351 -25.53 6.74 -0.13
CA ALA A 351 -26.63 7.63 0.24
C ALA A 351 -27.07 8.53 -0.93
N GLY A 352 -26.12 9.10 -1.68
CA GLY A 352 -26.42 9.91 -2.87
C GLY A 352 -27.11 9.12 -3.97
N ALA A 353 -26.69 7.87 -4.21
CA ALA A 353 -27.33 6.98 -5.18
C ALA A 353 -28.75 6.57 -4.78
N ALA A 354 -29.08 6.54 -3.48
CA ALA A 354 -30.42 6.25 -3.00
C ALA A 354 -31.38 7.45 -3.14
N GLN A 355 -30.86 8.67 -3.29
CA GLN A 355 -31.65 9.90 -3.40
C GLN A 355 -31.96 10.32 -4.85
N GLU A 356 -31.20 9.85 -5.85
CA GLU A 356 -31.57 10.05 -7.26
C GLU A 356 -32.77 9.15 -7.62
N PRO A 357 -33.95 9.71 -8.00
CA PRO A 357 -35.03 8.89 -8.52
C PRO A 357 -34.55 8.15 -9.77
N PRO A 358 -35.02 6.92 -10.03
CA PRO A 358 -34.62 6.18 -11.22
C PRO A 358 -34.91 7.06 -12.43
N LYS A 359 -33.86 7.43 -13.18
CA LYS A 359 -34.03 7.99 -14.52
C LYS A 359 -34.84 6.96 -15.28
N VAL A 360 -36.12 7.27 -15.50
CA VAL A 360 -36.98 6.53 -16.41
C VAL A 360 -36.20 6.42 -17.70
N GLU A 361 -35.70 5.22 -17.96
CA GLU A 361 -35.04 4.89 -19.21
C GLU A 361 -36.04 5.28 -20.29
N PRO A 362 -35.72 6.17 -21.25
CA PRO A 362 -36.63 6.45 -22.34
C PRO A 362 -36.93 5.10 -22.96
N THR A 363 -38.18 4.65 -22.79
CA THR A 363 -38.69 3.40 -23.30
C THR A 363 -38.17 3.29 -24.72
N ARG A 364 -37.31 2.28 -24.96
CA ARG A 364 -36.92 1.93 -26.33
C ARG A 364 -38.21 1.96 -27.14
N PRO A 365 -38.30 2.70 -28.26
CA PRO A 365 -39.49 2.66 -29.08
C PRO A 365 -39.75 1.19 -29.37
N VAL A 366 -40.86 0.69 -28.84
CA VAL A 366 -41.34 -0.64 -29.13
C VAL A 366 -41.56 -0.61 -30.64
N TYR A 367 -40.65 -1.24 -31.38
CA TYR A 367 -40.87 -1.52 -32.79
C TYR A 367 -42.05 -2.48 -32.83
N LEU A 368 -43.26 -1.91 -32.89
CA LEU A 368 -44.45 -2.67 -33.20
C LEU A 368 -44.22 -3.25 -34.60
N PRO A 369 -44.27 -4.57 -34.78
CA PRO A 369 -44.18 -5.14 -36.12
C PRO A 369 -45.27 -4.51 -37.00
N PRO A 370 -44.98 -4.22 -38.27
CA PRO A 370 -45.94 -3.59 -39.17
C PRO A 370 -47.24 -4.41 -39.17
N ARG A 371 -48.33 -3.75 -38.80
CA ARG A 371 -49.68 -4.32 -38.82
C ARG A 371 -49.97 -4.65 -40.28
N ASN A 372 -50.06 -5.94 -40.60
CA ASN A 372 -50.51 -6.41 -41.91
C ASN A 372 -51.95 -5.91 -42.13
N VAL A 373 -52.08 -4.77 -42.79
CA VAL A 373 -53.36 -4.30 -43.31
C VAL A 373 -53.67 -5.22 -44.49
N LYS A 374 -54.52 -6.22 -44.24
CA LYS A 374 -55.22 -6.92 -45.32
C LYS A 374 -55.96 -5.85 -46.13
N ARG A 375 -55.51 -5.61 -47.36
CA ARG A 375 -56.31 -4.90 -48.37
C ARG A 375 -57.62 -5.68 -48.51
N GLY A 376 -58.71 -5.05 -48.10
CA GLY A 376 -60.04 -5.41 -48.55
C GLY A 376 -60.03 -5.37 -50.08
N LYS A 377 -60.48 -6.46 -50.67
CA LYS A 377 -60.73 -6.61 -52.10
C LYS A 377 -62.22 -6.34 -52.23
N ASP A 378 -62.56 -5.09 -52.54
CA ASP A 378 -63.87 -4.75 -53.09
C ASP A 378 -63.66 -4.56 -54.60
N ASP A 379 -64.55 -5.25 -55.33
CA ASP A 379 -64.76 -5.36 -56.79
C ASP A 379 -63.78 -6.21 -57.62
#